data_AF-A0A0X3VWB1-F1
#
_entry.id   AF-A0A0X3VWB1-F1
#
_cell.length_a   1.000
_cell.length_b   1.000
_cell.length_c   1.000
_cell.angle_alpha   90.00
_cell.angle_beta   90.00
_cell.angle_gamma   90.00
#
_symmetry.space_group_name_H-M   'P 1'
#
loop_
_entity.id
_entity.type
_entity.pdbx_description
1 polymer ?
#
loop_
_entity_poly.entity_id
_entity_poly.type
_entity_poly.pdbx_seq_one_letter_code
_entity_poly.pdbx_strand_id
1 'polypeptide(L)'
;MAYEMITVEFRTELHARWSVFFDHLAVPWAYEPMTFYDGEGRTATPAFWLPRERIWFDAELDRAPTWWPQFSTAAGEYDFDPQLWGESHTSVPPVKVDEEWQGRTLLSVGWIPDGYGSTTPVDGPWSGHEWRGMNTGWDVPYQWTLCPVCGSFGAEFWGYAERLSCGCLDDREHRKVAGGGDERLMRAYQAAAGRINLSGSGAGPVRREALVRQEGAALAQERCVGRCRTVGEELRAELPCGAYVDHEADSLCSACPGFVCAQCSEKPASAAGGVCRVCAPLPLLTDDLARALMNEQLIKLSRIKKEPLRALHPQANRVMGVRRRYEASLPQLAVGLAHIEQWLADPETLQLKVRTLAVDEISTLGAGELRAEIAARVGPLCAAVGLPPMHVQIRINDVMGVRSRADADEEQLRTGLRQTQAWLQSPRSYTTADKG
;
A
#
# COMPACT_ATOMS: atom_id res chain seq x y z
N MET A 1 14.04 -6.21 -5.68
CA MET A 1 12.57 -6.05 -5.82
C MET A 1 12.28 -4.58 -6.08
N ALA A 2 11.45 -4.27 -7.08
CA ALA A 2 11.13 -2.88 -7.44
C ALA A 2 9.70 -2.56 -7.01
N TYR A 3 9.52 -1.40 -6.40
CA TYR A 3 8.20 -0.80 -6.21
C TYR A 3 7.96 0.15 -7.38
N GLU A 4 6.83 -0.02 -8.04
CA GLU A 4 6.41 0.87 -9.14
C GLU A 4 5.34 1.82 -8.63
N MET A 5 5.48 3.10 -8.96
CA MET A 5 4.42 4.07 -8.73
C MET A 5 3.41 3.97 -9.87
N ILE A 6 2.14 3.78 -9.51
CA ILE A 6 1.03 3.88 -10.44
C ILE A 6 0.19 5.09 -10.10
N THR A 7 -0.49 5.62 -11.11
CA THR A 7 -1.50 6.66 -10.97
C THR A 7 -2.84 6.09 -11.39
N VAL A 8 -3.84 6.22 -10.52
CA VAL A 8 -5.24 5.86 -10.81
C VAL A 8 -6.04 7.15 -10.92
N GLU A 9 -6.79 7.30 -12.02
CA GLU A 9 -7.70 8.42 -12.22
C GLU A 9 -9.13 7.96 -11.90
N PHE A 10 -9.76 8.63 -10.94
CA PHE A 10 -11.13 8.34 -10.52
C PHE A 10 -12.10 9.32 -11.17
N ARG A 11 -13.30 8.84 -11.56
CA ARG A 11 -14.41 9.65 -12.09
C ARG A 11 -14.80 10.76 -11.11
N THR A 12 -14.85 10.43 -9.83
CA THR A 12 -15.34 11.33 -8.78
C THR A 12 -14.44 11.30 -7.55
N GLU A 13 -14.54 12.36 -6.75
CA GLU A 13 -13.94 12.38 -5.42
C GLU A 13 -14.50 11.26 -4.52
N LEU A 14 -15.79 10.94 -4.63
CA LEU A 14 -16.42 9.87 -3.85
C LEU A 14 -15.73 8.52 -4.11
N HIS A 15 -15.47 8.19 -5.38
CA HIS A 15 -14.73 6.98 -5.73
C HIS A 15 -13.28 7.03 -5.21
N ALA A 16 -12.61 8.18 -5.32
CA ALA A 16 -11.27 8.35 -4.75
C ALA A 16 -11.23 8.17 -3.22
N ARG A 17 -12.30 8.53 -2.49
CA ARG A 17 -12.43 8.27 -1.05
C ARG A 17 -12.65 6.78 -0.76
N TRP A 18 -13.52 6.12 -1.52
CA TRP A 18 -13.75 4.68 -1.35
C TRP A 18 -12.50 3.84 -1.58
N SER A 19 -11.65 4.21 -2.54
CA SER A 19 -10.36 3.54 -2.69
C SER A 19 -9.47 3.72 -1.45
N VAL A 20 -9.47 4.88 -0.78
CA VAL A 20 -8.74 5.07 0.50
C VAL A 20 -9.28 4.13 1.58
N PHE A 21 -10.60 3.94 1.62
CA PHE A 21 -11.23 3.02 2.56
C PHE A 21 -10.73 1.58 2.35
N PHE A 22 -10.74 1.09 1.11
CA PHE A 22 -10.26 -0.26 0.80
C PHE A 22 -8.76 -0.42 1.05
N ASP A 23 -7.97 0.60 0.70
CA ASP A 23 -6.53 0.64 0.98
C ASP A 23 -6.28 0.48 2.49
N HIS A 24 -6.98 1.24 3.34
CA HIS A 24 -6.79 1.20 4.79
C HIS A 24 -7.05 -0.19 5.40
N LEU A 25 -7.94 -0.97 4.78
CA LEU A 25 -8.27 -2.34 5.17
C LEU A 25 -7.42 -3.41 4.47
N ALA A 26 -6.48 -3.00 3.61
CA ALA A 26 -5.71 -3.88 2.74
C ALA A 26 -6.61 -4.84 1.92
N VAL A 27 -7.74 -4.31 1.44
CA VAL A 27 -8.66 -5.02 0.54
C VAL A 27 -8.17 -4.79 -0.89
N PRO A 28 -7.84 -5.85 -1.67
CA PRO A 28 -7.48 -5.68 -3.07
C PRO A 28 -8.68 -5.15 -3.87
N TRP A 29 -8.47 -4.16 -4.72
CA TRP A 29 -9.52 -3.59 -5.56
C TRP A 29 -8.99 -3.18 -6.94
N ALA A 30 -9.80 -3.34 -7.98
CA ALA A 30 -9.59 -2.76 -9.30
C ALA A 30 -10.63 -1.66 -9.53
N TYR A 31 -10.21 -0.54 -10.12
CA TYR A 31 -11.09 0.55 -10.49
C TYR A 31 -11.46 0.46 -11.97
N GLU A 32 -12.77 0.41 -12.25
CA GLU A 32 -13.36 0.23 -13.58
C GLU A 32 -12.68 -0.84 -14.45
N PRO A 33 -12.46 -2.07 -13.92
CA PRO A 33 -11.72 -3.09 -14.67
C PRO A 33 -12.45 -3.60 -15.91
N MET A 34 -13.76 -3.41 -15.99
CA MET A 34 -14.60 -3.93 -17.06
C MET A 34 -15.76 -2.97 -17.37
N THR A 35 -16.09 -2.87 -18.65
CA THR A 35 -17.29 -2.20 -19.13
C THR A 35 -18.20 -3.23 -19.77
N PHE A 36 -19.43 -3.30 -19.28
CA PHE A 36 -20.46 -4.19 -19.80
C PHE A 36 -21.41 -3.43 -20.73
N TYR A 37 -22.11 -4.18 -21.57
CA TYR A 37 -23.05 -3.64 -22.53
C TYR A 37 -24.39 -4.35 -22.39
N ASP A 38 -25.48 -3.59 -22.43
CA ASP A 38 -26.82 -4.17 -22.55
C ASP A 38 -27.19 -4.50 -24.00
N GLY A 39 -28.37 -5.07 -24.22
CA GLY A 39 -28.85 -5.41 -25.57
C GLY A 39 -29.09 -4.21 -26.50
N GLU A 40 -29.08 -2.98 -25.97
CA GLU A 40 -29.19 -1.72 -26.73
C GLU A 40 -27.81 -1.07 -26.97
N GLY A 41 -26.72 -1.67 -26.47
CA GLY A 41 -25.36 -1.14 -26.58
C GLY A 41 -25.03 -0.03 -25.58
N ARG A 42 -25.88 0.22 -24.57
CA ARG A 42 -25.55 1.18 -23.49
C ARG A 42 -24.51 0.57 -22.56
N THR A 43 -23.60 1.40 -22.07
CA THR A 43 -22.51 0.97 -21.20
C THR A 43 -22.93 0.91 -19.73
N ALA A 44 -22.43 -0.09 -19.03
CA ALA A 44 -22.47 -0.23 -17.59
C ALA A 44 -21.03 -0.44 -17.08
N THR A 45 -20.51 0.54 -16.34
CA THR A 45 -19.13 0.52 -15.82
C THR A 45 -19.17 0.72 -14.31
N PRO A 46 -19.23 -0.38 -13.53
CA PRO A 46 -19.10 -0.33 -12.08
C PRO A 46 -17.75 0.23 -11.65
N ALA A 47 -17.73 1.03 -10.58
CA ALA A 47 -16.52 1.68 -10.11
C ALA A 47 -15.46 0.69 -9.60
N PHE A 48 -15.81 -0.30 -8.80
CA PHE A 48 -14.85 -1.16 -8.10
C PHE A 48 -15.17 -2.64 -8.25
N TRP A 49 -14.13 -3.45 -8.44
CA TRP A 49 -14.15 -4.90 -8.26
C TRP A 49 -13.23 -5.30 -7.13
N LEU A 50 -13.75 -6.04 -6.14
CA LEU A 50 -13.01 -6.63 -5.03
C LEU A 50 -12.89 -8.13 -5.30
N PRO A 51 -11.80 -8.60 -5.97
CA PRO A 51 -11.74 -9.96 -6.50
C PRO A 51 -11.73 -11.04 -5.41
N ARG A 52 -11.14 -10.75 -4.25
CA ARG A 52 -11.05 -11.72 -3.15
C ARG A 52 -12.42 -11.98 -2.54
N GLU A 53 -13.21 -10.93 -2.40
CA GLU A 53 -14.56 -10.98 -1.86
C GLU A 53 -15.63 -11.29 -2.92
N ARG A 54 -15.26 -11.28 -4.21
CA ARG A 54 -16.18 -11.34 -5.36
C ARG A 54 -17.29 -10.30 -5.26
N ILE A 55 -16.90 -9.05 -5.00
CA ILE A 55 -17.84 -7.94 -4.82
C ILE A 55 -17.63 -6.89 -5.92
N TRP A 56 -18.70 -6.57 -6.63
CA TRP A 56 -18.80 -5.31 -7.37
C TRP A 56 -19.29 -4.22 -6.42
N PHE A 57 -18.61 -3.09 -6.41
CA PHE A 57 -18.99 -1.95 -5.59
C PHE A 57 -19.04 -0.66 -6.43
N ASP A 58 -20.13 0.09 -6.31
CA ASP A 58 -20.22 1.45 -6.85
C ASP A 58 -20.75 2.41 -5.78
N ALA A 59 -20.51 3.70 -6.00
CA ALA A 59 -20.89 4.76 -5.11
C ALA A 59 -21.38 5.98 -5.90
N GLU A 60 -22.55 6.47 -5.56
CA GLU A 60 -23.16 7.67 -6.15
C GLU A 60 -23.63 8.61 -5.05
N LEU A 61 -23.64 9.92 -5.28
CA LEU A 61 -24.08 10.87 -4.24
C LEU A 61 -25.60 10.92 -4.07
N ASP A 62 -26.34 10.91 -5.17
CA ASP A 62 -27.77 11.25 -5.16
C ASP A 62 -28.68 10.06 -5.50
N ARG A 63 -28.33 9.30 -6.54
CA ARG A 63 -29.18 8.24 -7.09
C ARG A 63 -28.36 7.14 -7.74
N ALA A 64 -28.90 5.93 -7.72
CA ALA A 64 -28.35 4.80 -8.46
C ALA A 64 -28.23 5.11 -9.96
N PRO A 65 -27.18 4.60 -10.64
CA PRO A 65 -27.12 4.63 -12.09
C PRO A 65 -28.30 3.88 -12.69
N THR A 66 -28.84 4.36 -13.81
CA THR A 66 -30.03 3.74 -14.45
C THR A 66 -29.78 2.31 -14.95
N TRP A 67 -28.51 1.95 -15.17
CA TRP A 67 -28.07 0.61 -15.60
C TRP A 67 -27.81 -0.35 -14.42
N TRP A 68 -27.76 0.17 -13.18
CA TRP A 68 -27.36 -0.62 -12.01
C TRP A 68 -28.30 -1.81 -11.72
N PRO A 69 -29.64 -1.67 -11.79
CA PRO A 69 -30.52 -2.82 -11.52
C PRO A 69 -30.32 -3.99 -12.48
N GLN A 70 -30.15 -3.72 -13.79
CA GLN A 70 -29.92 -4.77 -14.78
C GLN A 70 -28.55 -5.43 -14.58
N PHE A 71 -27.51 -4.62 -14.34
CA PHE A 71 -26.18 -5.13 -14.03
C PHE A 71 -26.18 -5.98 -12.75
N SER A 72 -26.81 -5.49 -11.68
CA SER A 72 -26.91 -6.19 -10.39
C SER A 72 -27.61 -7.54 -10.53
N THR A 73 -28.66 -7.62 -11.35
CA THR A 73 -29.38 -8.87 -11.62
C THR A 73 -28.52 -9.85 -12.42
N ALA A 74 -27.72 -9.35 -13.37
CA ALA A 74 -26.87 -10.19 -14.21
C ALA A 74 -25.57 -10.66 -13.54
N ALA A 75 -24.96 -9.81 -12.71
CA ALA A 75 -23.71 -10.11 -12.03
C ALA A 75 -23.93 -10.84 -10.69
N GLY A 76 -25.05 -10.59 -10.01
CA GLY A 76 -25.34 -11.16 -8.71
C GLY A 76 -25.68 -12.65 -8.77
N GLU A 77 -25.35 -13.38 -7.70
CA GLU A 77 -25.76 -14.78 -7.49
C GLU A 77 -27.24 -14.91 -7.05
N TYR A 78 -28.04 -13.86 -7.18
CA TYR A 78 -29.43 -13.89 -6.77
C TYR A 78 -30.26 -14.60 -7.85
N ASP A 79 -30.90 -15.71 -7.47
CA ASP A 79 -32.11 -16.21 -8.14
C ASP A 79 -33.24 -15.21 -7.86
N PHE A 80 -33.18 -14.05 -8.51
CA PHE A 80 -34.26 -13.09 -8.51
C PHE A 80 -35.43 -13.74 -9.26
N ASP A 81 -36.44 -14.20 -8.53
CA ASP A 81 -37.71 -14.61 -9.11
C ASP A 81 -38.58 -13.36 -9.34
N PRO A 82 -38.73 -12.90 -10.59
CA PRO A 82 -39.53 -11.71 -10.89
C PRO A 82 -41.02 -11.92 -10.55
N GLN A 83 -41.48 -13.18 -10.42
CA GLN A 83 -42.87 -13.50 -10.17
C GLN A 83 -43.29 -13.24 -8.73
N LEU A 84 -42.35 -13.29 -7.77
CA LEU A 84 -42.65 -13.16 -6.34
C LEU A 84 -43.14 -11.76 -5.93
N TRP A 85 -42.97 -10.73 -6.79
CA TRP A 85 -43.28 -9.34 -6.44
C TRP A 85 -44.26 -8.62 -7.38
N GLY A 86 -44.87 -9.34 -8.34
CA GLY A 86 -46.03 -8.84 -9.08
C GLY A 86 -45.80 -7.70 -10.08
N GLU A 87 -44.56 -7.24 -10.26
CA GLU A 87 -44.21 -6.27 -11.30
C GLU A 87 -43.73 -6.99 -12.56
N SER A 88 -44.48 -6.86 -13.67
CA SER A 88 -44.01 -7.34 -14.96
C SER A 88 -42.91 -6.40 -15.45
N HIS A 89 -41.67 -6.64 -15.03
CA HIS A 89 -40.54 -5.94 -15.64
C HIS A 89 -40.50 -6.30 -17.12
N THR A 90 -40.75 -5.28 -17.94
CA THR A 90 -40.60 -5.34 -19.39
C THR A 90 -39.22 -5.87 -19.73
N SER A 91 -39.17 -6.76 -20.70
CA SER A 91 -38.05 -7.59 -21.14
C SER A 91 -36.84 -6.79 -21.66
N VAL A 92 -36.22 -5.95 -20.84
CA VAL A 92 -34.93 -5.37 -21.19
C VAL A 92 -33.92 -6.52 -21.21
N PRO A 93 -33.18 -6.72 -22.33
CA PRO A 93 -32.20 -7.77 -22.41
C PRO A 93 -31.19 -7.60 -21.28
N PRO A 94 -30.89 -8.67 -20.50
CA PRO A 94 -29.95 -8.56 -19.40
C PRO A 94 -28.57 -8.14 -19.93
N VAL A 95 -27.88 -7.32 -19.14
CA VAL A 95 -26.45 -7.09 -19.32
C VAL A 95 -25.78 -8.45 -19.29
N LYS A 96 -24.92 -8.77 -20.27
CA LYS A 96 -24.19 -10.04 -20.24
C LYS A 96 -22.97 -9.89 -19.34
N VAL A 97 -22.88 -10.71 -18.29
CA VAL A 97 -21.74 -10.77 -17.37
C VAL A 97 -21.20 -12.20 -17.39
N ASP A 98 -19.93 -12.34 -17.75
CA ASP A 98 -19.26 -13.66 -17.79
C ASP A 98 -19.01 -14.17 -16.36
N GLU A 99 -18.93 -15.50 -16.20
CA GLU A 99 -18.85 -16.20 -14.90
C GLU A 99 -17.71 -15.69 -13.99
N GLU A 100 -16.57 -15.35 -14.58
CA GLU A 100 -15.41 -14.82 -13.85
C GLU A 100 -15.69 -13.46 -13.17
N TRP A 101 -16.66 -12.70 -13.69
CA TRP A 101 -17.11 -11.40 -13.20
C TRP A 101 -18.42 -11.48 -12.41
N GLN A 102 -18.95 -12.67 -12.15
CA GLN A 102 -20.11 -12.82 -11.27
C GLN A 102 -19.72 -12.63 -9.81
N GLY A 103 -20.56 -11.95 -9.04
CA GLY A 103 -20.30 -11.63 -7.65
C GLY A 103 -21.38 -10.74 -7.04
N ARG A 104 -21.32 -10.57 -5.72
CA ARG A 104 -22.26 -9.71 -5.02
C ARG A 104 -22.10 -8.26 -5.49
N THR A 105 -23.21 -7.62 -5.82
CA THR A 105 -23.23 -6.22 -6.26
C THR A 105 -23.67 -5.33 -5.10
N LEU A 106 -22.90 -4.28 -4.83
CA LEU A 106 -23.15 -3.31 -3.77
C LEU A 106 -23.16 -1.90 -4.34
N LEU A 107 -24.20 -1.14 -4.05
CA LEU A 107 -24.26 0.29 -4.36
C LEU A 107 -24.43 1.09 -3.09
N SER A 108 -23.51 2.02 -2.87
CA SER A 108 -23.62 3.05 -1.84
C SER A 108 -24.23 4.32 -2.44
N VAL A 109 -25.37 4.79 -1.92
CA VAL A 109 -25.93 6.10 -2.32
C VAL A 109 -25.74 7.12 -1.20
N GLY A 110 -24.86 8.09 -1.39
CA GLY A 110 -24.55 9.14 -0.45
C GLY A 110 -23.05 9.35 -0.26
N TRP A 111 -22.72 10.21 0.69
CA TRP A 111 -21.33 10.44 1.09
C TRP A 111 -20.77 9.25 1.86
N ILE A 112 -19.44 9.13 1.87
CA ILE A 112 -18.77 8.18 2.76
C ILE A 112 -19.07 8.55 4.22
N PRO A 113 -19.44 7.59 5.07
CA PRO A 113 -19.62 7.86 6.49
C PRO A 113 -18.35 8.46 7.11
N ASP A 114 -18.52 9.39 8.03
CA ASP A 114 -17.41 10.07 8.71
C ASP A 114 -16.68 9.19 9.74
N GLY A 115 -17.23 8.01 10.02
CA GLY A 115 -16.73 7.06 11.01
C GLY A 115 -17.06 7.43 12.45
N TYR A 116 -17.94 8.41 12.67
CA TYR A 116 -18.52 8.77 13.97
C TYR A 116 -20.01 8.38 13.99
N GLY A 117 -20.29 7.12 13.69
CA GLY A 117 -21.62 6.53 13.85
C GLY A 117 -22.06 6.40 15.30
N SER A 118 -23.36 6.25 15.50
CA SER A 118 -24.04 6.07 16.79
C SER A 118 -23.24 5.23 17.81
N THR A 119 -23.36 5.58 19.10
CA THR A 119 -22.74 4.86 20.23
C THR A 119 -23.22 3.42 20.41
N THR A 120 -24.19 2.98 19.59
CA THR A 120 -24.71 1.62 19.54
C THR A 120 -23.89 0.76 18.56
N PRO A 121 -23.18 -0.29 19.04
CA PRO A 121 -22.32 -1.15 18.20
C PRO A 121 -23.03 -1.85 17.04
N VAL A 122 -24.36 -1.92 17.09
CA VAL A 122 -25.22 -2.58 16.10
C VAL A 122 -25.57 -1.70 14.90
N ASP A 123 -25.44 -0.38 15.00
CA ASP A 123 -25.95 0.50 13.93
C ASP A 123 -24.85 0.93 12.94
N GLY A 124 -23.57 0.74 13.31
CA GLY A 124 -22.43 1.12 12.48
C GLY A 124 -22.44 2.61 12.10
N PRO A 125 -21.59 3.02 11.15
CA PRO A 125 -21.52 4.42 10.71
C PRO A 125 -22.67 4.78 9.76
N TRP A 126 -23.56 3.84 9.48
CA TRP A 126 -24.75 4.02 8.63
C TRP A 126 -26.03 4.29 9.44
N SER A 127 -25.92 4.46 10.76
CA SER A 127 -27.04 4.84 11.63
C SER A 127 -27.67 6.16 11.15
N GLY A 128 -28.86 6.12 10.54
CA GLY A 128 -29.54 7.29 9.94
C GLY A 128 -29.57 7.33 8.42
N HIS A 129 -28.93 6.35 7.75
CA HIS A 129 -28.92 6.18 6.29
C HIS A 129 -29.83 5.03 5.84
N GLU A 130 -30.91 4.71 6.56
CA GLU A 130 -31.80 3.58 6.22
C GLU A 130 -32.29 3.60 4.75
N TRP A 131 -32.41 4.80 4.15
CA TRP A 131 -32.79 5.00 2.74
C TRP A 131 -31.63 5.38 1.81
N ARG A 132 -30.45 5.66 2.35
CA ARG A 132 -29.24 6.13 1.63
C ARG A 132 -28.00 5.33 2.06
N GLY A 133 -28.22 4.04 2.32
CA GLY A 133 -27.20 3.11 2.77
C GLY A 133 -26.53 2.40 1.59
N MET A 134 -25.84 1.31 1.90
CA MET A 134 -25.40 0.36 0.89
C MET A 134 -26.52 -0.65 0.63
N ASN A 135 -26.77 -0.98 -0.64
CA ASN A 135 -27.80 -1.91 -1.08
C ASN A 135 -27.24 -2.98 -2.02
N THR A 136 -27.87 -4.16 -2.04
CA THR A 136 -27.62 -5.21 -3.04
C THR A 136 -28.90 -5.41 -3.86
N GLY A 137 -28.98 -4.81 -5.04
CA GLY A 137 -30.20 -4.83 -5.84
C GLY A 137 -31.38 -4.21 -5.09
N TRP A 138 -32.24 -5.06 -4.52
CA TRP A 138 -33.47 -4.66 -3.80
C TRP A 138 -33.38 -4.83 -2.28
N ASP A 139 -32.27 -5.35 -1.75
CA ASP A 139 -32.11 -5.61 -0.31
C ASP A 139 -31.27 -4.52 0.40
N VAL A 140 -31.75 -4.09 1.56
CA VAL A 140 -31.20 -3.00 2.39
C VAL A 140 -31.52 -3.24 3.87
N PRO A 141 -30.66 -2.83 4.82
CA PRO A 141 -29.41 -2.08 4.67
C PRO A 141 -28.16 -2.96 4.77
N TYR A 142 -27.29 -2.94 3.77
CA TYR A 142 -25.98 -3.58 3.84
C TYR A 142 -24.96 -2.67 4.52
N GLN A 143 -23.98 -3.27 5.21
CA GLN A 143 -22.83 -2.57 5.76
C GLN A 143 -21.56 -3.38 5.56
N TRP A 144 -20.43 -2.70 5.35
CA TRP A 144 -19.12 -3.32 5.47
C TRP A 144 -18.97 -3.92 6.87
N THR A 145 -18.41 -5.13 6.96
CA THR A 145 -18.25 -5.85 8.22
C THR A 145 -16.94 -6.63 8.25
N LEU A 146 -16.42 -6.83 9.45
CA LEU A 146 -15.24 -7.65 9.72
C LEU A 146 -15.59 -8.79 10.68
N CYS A 147 -15.08 -9.98 10.38
CA CYS A 147 -15.11 -11.07 11.35
C CYS A 147 -14.20 -10.72 12.55
N PRO A 148 -14.71 -10.75 13.79
CA PRO A 148 -13.91 -10.45 14.97
C PRO A 148 -12.86 -11.54 15.27
N VAL A 149 -13.02 -12.74 14.72
CA VAL A 149 -12.11 -13.89 14.96
C VAL A 149 -10.95 -13.86 13.97
N CYS A 150 -11.23 -13.88 12.67
CA CYS A 150 -10.21 -14.02 11.63
C CYS A 150 -9.93 -12.73 10.86
N GLY A 151 -10.74 -11.68 11.06
CA GLY A 151 -10.61 -10.43 10.30
C GLY A 151 -11.09 -10.51 8.86
N SER A 152 -11.82 -11.55 8.45
CA SER A 152 -12.43 -11.64 7.11
C SER A 152 -13.28 -10.41 6.85
N PHE A 153 -13.10 -9.79 5.69
CA PHE A 153 -13.82 -8.62 5.23
C PHE A 153 -14.95 -9.01 4.27
N GLY A 154 -16.05 -8.28 4.32
CA GLY A 154 -17.17 -8.41 3.40
C GLY A 154 -18.24 -7.36 3.69
N ALA A 155 -19.40 -7.49 3.05
CA ALA A 155 -20.54 -6.62 3.30
C ALA A 155 -21.79 -7.47 3.52
N GLU A 156 -22.44 -7.30 4.67
CA GLU A 156 -23.59 -8.12 5.03
C GLU A 156 -24.76 -7.24 5.46
N PHE A 157 -25.97 -7.80 5.37
CA PHE A 157 -27.20 -7.19 5.89
C PHE A 157 -26.99 -6.81 7.36
N TRP A 158 -27.17 -5.53 7.69
CA TRP A 158 -26.88 -4.92 9.01
C TRP A 158 -25.44 -5.09 9.52
N GLY A 159 -24.49 -5.44 8.65
CA GLY A 159 -23.10 -5.64 9.04
C GLY A 159 -22.88 -6.85 9.96
N TYR A 160 -23.76 -7.85 9.90
CA TYR A 160 -23.67 -9.07 10.68
C TYR A 160 -22.52 -9.97 10.21
N ALA A 161 -21.48 -10.07 11.04
CA ALA A 161 -20.26 -10.79 10.74
C ALA A 161 -20.43 -12.31 10.70
N GLU A 162 -21.46 -12.87 11.34
CA GLU A 162 -21.76 -14.30 11.28
C GLU A 162 -22.21 -14.77 9.90
N ARG A 163 -22.63 -13.85 9.03
CA ARG A 163 -23.02 -14.13 7.65
C ARG A 163 -21.83 -14.19 6.69
N LEU A 164 -20.65 -13.79 7.13
CA LEU A 164 -19.44 -13.88 6.32
C LEU A 164 -19.10 -15.36 6.04
N SER A 165 -18.60 -15.62 4.83
CA SER A 165 -18.22 -16.97 4.36
C SER A 165 -17.05 -17.63 5.12
N CYS A 166 -16.45 -16.94 6.09
CA CYS A 166 -15.29 -17.43 6.84
C CYS A 166 -15.59 -18.58 7.83
N GLY A 167 -16.86 -18.83 8.15
CA GLY A 167 -17.29 -19.94 9.01
C GLY A 167 -16.79 -19.90 10.47
N CYS A 168 -16.20 -18.78 10.92
CA CYS A 168 -15.65 -18.65 12.27
C CYS A 168 -16.72 -18.45 13.35
N LEU A 169 -17.92 -18.05 12.96
CA LEU A 169 -19.06 -17.79 13.84
C LEU A 169 -20.17 -18.75 13.47
N ASP A 170 -20.80 -19.37 14.46
CA ASP A 170 -21.88 -20.33 14.25
C ASP A 170 -23.24 -19.62 14.29
N ASP A 171 -23.92 -19.57 13.16
CA ASP A 171 -25.28 -19.01 13.02
C ASP A 171 -26.35 -19.88 13.73
N ARG A 172 -26.01 -21.12 14.10
CA ARG A 172 -26.95 -22.07 14.73
C ARG A 172 -27.48 -21.62 16.09
N GLU A 173 -26.79 -20.71 16.79
CA GLU A 173 -27.26 -20.15 18.07
C GLU A 173 -27.95 -18.76 17.94
N HIS A 174 -28.19 -18.26 16.73
CA HIS A 174 -28.90 -16.98 16.47
C HIS A 174 -28.32 -15.74 17.15
N ARG A 175 -27.03 -15.75 17.49
CA ARG A 175 -26.36 -14.55 17.99
C ARG A 175 -25.89 -13.74 16.80
N LYS A 176 -26.72 -12.78 16.39
CA LYS A 176 -26.33 -11.73 15.47
C LYS A 176 -25.06 -11.04 16.01
N VAL A 177 -23.93 -11.25 15.36
CA VAL A 177 -22.64 -10.67 15.74
C VAL A 177 -22.40 -9.45 14.85
N ALA A 178 -22.69 -8.26 15.36
CA ALA A 178 -22.38 -7.04 14.63
C ALA A 178 -20.85 -6.88 14.47
N GLY A 179 -20.39 -6.82 13.23
CA GLY A 179 -18.99 -6.52 12.88
C GLY A 179 -18.83 -5.18 12.15
N GLY A 180 -19.94 -4.50 11.83
CA GLY A 180 -19.91 -3.19 11.15
C GLY A 180 -19.29 -2.05 11.97
N GLY A 181 -19.23 -2.20 13.30
CA GLY A 181 -18.61 -1.26 14.23
C GLY A 181 -17.14 -1.55 14.59
N ASP A 182 -16.46 -2.47 13.89
CA ASP A 182 -15.06 -2.79 14.16
C ASP A 182 -14.17 -1.54 14.08
N GLU A 183 -13.26 -1.34 15.04
CA GLU A 183 -12.38 -0.17 15.09
C GLU A 183 -11.56 0.01 13.80
N ARG A 184 -11.18 -1.07 13.13
CA ARG A 184 -10.44 -1.02 11.87
C ARG A 184 -11.29 -0.43 10.75
N LEU A 185 -12.58 -0.80 10.68
CA LEU A 185 -13.53 -0.19 9.75
C LEU A 185 -13.70 1.29 10.07
N MET A 186 -13.85 1.67 11.35
CA MET A 186 -14.06 3.06 11.72
C MET A 186 -12.86 3.93 11.34
N ARG A 187 -11.64 3.43 11.56
CA ARG A 187 -10.42 4.11 11.10
C ARG A 187 -10.35 4.21 9.58
N ALA A 188 -10.82 3.20 8.84
CA ALA A 188 -10.89 3.24 7.39
C ALA A 188 -11.87 4.31 6.88
N TYR A 189 -13.06 4.40 7.48
CA TYR A 189 -14.04 5.47 7.18
C TYR A 189 -13.45 6.85 7.48
N GLN A 190 -12.88 7.04 8.67
CA GLN A 190 -12.24 8.30 9.06
C GLN A 190 -11.09 8.69 8.11
N ALA A 191 -10.26 7.72 7.72
CA ALA A 191 -9.19 7.96 6.75
C ALA A 191 -9.77 8.41 5.39
N ALA A 192 -10.81 7.75 4.91
CA ALA A 192 -11.43 8.08 3.65
C ALA A 192 -12.23 9.41 3.69
N ALA A 193 -12.82 9.76 4.82
CA ALA A 193 -13.54 11.01 5.03
C ALA A 193 -12.58 12.21 5.19
N GLY A 194 -11.46 12.04 5.91
CA GLY A 194 -10.58 13.12 6.34
C GLY A 194 -9.43 13.47 5.39
N ARG A 195 -9.15 12.67 4.37
CA ARG A 195 -7.88 12.79 3.61
C ARG A 195 -7.89 13.70 2.40
N ILE A 196 -9.05 14.13 1.94
CA ILE A 196 -9.12 14.80 0.65
C ILE A 196 -9.25 16.32 0.86
N ASN A 197 -8.14 16.97 1.24
CA ASN A 197 -7.95 18.39 0.94
C ASN A 197 -7.59 18.51 -0.55
N LEU A 198 -8.54 18.21 -1.45
CA LEU A 198 -8.39 18.58 -2.86
C LEU A 198 -8.56 20.08 -2.92
N SER A 199 -7.43 20.78 -2.89
CA SER A 199 -7.32 22.22 -3.09
C SER A 199 -7.81 22.71 -4.46
N GLY A 200 -8.45 21.85 -5.26
CA GLY A 200 -9.18 22.21 -6.47
C GLY A 200 -10.62 21.72 -6.36
N SER A 201 -11.55 22.64 -6.10
CA SER A 201 -13.01 22.43 -6.14
C SER A 201 -13.54 22.22 -7.57
N GLY A 202 -12.72 21.63 -8.46
CA GLY A 202 -13.09 21.35 -9.84
C GLY A 202 -13.70 19.96 -9.94
N ALA A 203 -14.79 19.83 -10.69
CA ALA A 203 -15.41 18.55 -11.07
C ALA A 203 -14.54 17.69 -12.02
N GLY A 204 -13.22 17.79 -11.90
CA GLY A 204 -12.26 17.04 -12.70
C GLY A 204 -11.95 15.67 -12.12
N PRO A 205 -11.34 14.77 -12.90
CA PRO A 205 -10.92 13.46 -12.43
C PRO A 205 -9.94 13.61 -11.26
N VAL A 206 -10.12 12.78 -10.23
CA VAL A 206 -9.25 12.78 -9.05
C VAL A 206 -8.13 11.77 -9.28
N ARG A 207 -6.88 12.23 -9.22
CA ARG A 207 -5.70 11.36 -9.36
C ARG A 207 -5.22 10.91 -7.99
N ARG A 208 -4.98 9.60 -7.81
CA ARG A 208 -4.23 9.07 -6.67
C ARG A 208 -3.03 8.29 -7.15
N GLU A 209 -1.92 8.47 -6.46
CA GLU A 209 -0.70 7.71 -6.67
C GLU A 209 -0.60 6.62 -5.60
N ALA A 210 -0.14 5.43 -6.00
CA ALA A 210 0.12 4.32 -5.09
C ALA A 210 1.34 3.52 -5.55
N LEU A 211 2.01 2.86 -4.62
CA LEU A 211 3.06 1.90 -4.96
C LEU A 211 2.45 0.53 -5.11
N VAL A 212 2.99 -0.22 -6.06
CA VAL A 212 2.72 -1.64 -6.18
C VAL A 212 4.04 -2.38 -6.24
N ARG A 213 4.15 -3.45 -5.45
CA ARG A 213 5.31 -4.32 -5.46
C ARG A 213 5.36 -5.09 -6.79
N GLN A 214 6.40 -4.85 -7.58
CA GLN A 214 6.67 -5.56 -8.83
C GLN A 214 7.80 -6.55 -8.60
N GLU A 215 7.45 -7.80 -8.23
CA GLU A 215 8.44 -8.88 -8.23
C GLU A 215 8.86 -9.21 -9.67
N GLY A 216 7.89 -9.24 -10.60
CA GLY A 216 8.11 -9.61 -12.00
C GLY A 216 8.89 -8.58 -12.82
N ALA A 217 8.64 -7.28 -12.67
CA ALA A 217 9.33 -6.27 -13.49
C ALA A 217 10.83 -6.17 -13.17
N ALA A 218 11.22 -6.31 -11.90
CA ALA A 218 12.63 -6.34 -11.51
C ALA A 218 13.32 -7.60 -12.08
N LEU A 219 12.69 -8.77 -11.95
CA LEU A 219 13.17 -10.02 -12.56
C LEU A 219 13.20 -9.95 -14.10
N ALA A 220 12.23 -9.30 -14.73
CA ALA A 220 12.18 -9.12 -16.17
C ALA A 220 13.26 -8.15 -16.66
N GLN A 221 13.54 -7.08 -15.92
CA GLN A 221 14.60 -6.12 -16.22
C GLN A 221 15.99 -6.74 -16.00
N GLU A 222 16.19 -7.54 -14.94
CA GLU A 222 17.42 -8.32 -14.72
C GLU A 222 17.66 -9.37 -15.81
N ARG A 223 16.59 -9.97 -16.34
CA ARG A 223 16.66 -10.94 -17.45
C ARG A 223 16.76 -10.27 -18.82
N CYS A 224 16.45 -8.98 -18.94
CA CYS A 224 16.50 -8.25 -20.20
C CYS A 224 17.96 -8.02 -20.61
N VAL A 225 18.43 -8.81 -21.58
CA VAL A 225 19.79 -8.71 -22.13
C VAL A 225 19.96 -7.58 -23.16
N GLY A 226 18.94 -6.74 -23.37
CA GLY A 226 18.99 -5.58 -24.28
C GLY A 226 19.21 -5.91 -25.77
N ARG A 227 18.97 -7.17 -26.18
CA ARG A 227 19.18 -7.67 -27.56
C ARG A 227 17.94 -8.33 -28.16
N CYS A 228 16.78 -8.13 -27.56
CA CYS A 228 15.60 -8.90 -27.90
C CYS A 228 14.93 -8.34 -29.17
N ARG A 229 14.50 -9.24 -30.06
CA ARG A 229 13.57 -8.94 -31.16
C ARG A 229 12.14 -9.11 -30.68
N THR A 230 11.21 -8.43 -31.32
CA THR A 230 9.79 -8.71 -31.05
C THR A 230 9.43 -10.10 -31.60
N VAL A 231 8.42 -10.76 -31.03
CA VAL A 231 7.89 -12.04 -31.56
C VAL A 231 7.47 -11.84 -33.01
N GLY A 232 6.89 -10.70 -33.36
CA GLY A 232 6.55 -10.36 -34.72
C GLY A 232 7.75 -10.16 -35.64
N GLU A 233 8.86 -9.58 -35.16
CA GLU A 233 10.11 -9.50 -35.92
C GLU A 233 10.71 -10.88 -36.21
N GLU A 234 10.64 -11.80 -35.24
CA GLU A 234 11.14 -13.17 -35.39
C GLU A 234 10.24 -13.97 -36.34
N LEU A 235 8.92 -13.90 -36.17
CA LEU A 235 7.95 -14.53 -37.06
C LEU A 235 8.04 -13.97 -38.49
N ARG A 236 8.26 -12.66 -38.67
CA ARG A 236 8.50 -12.05 -40.00
C ARG A 236 9.82 -12.49 -40.63
N ALA A 237 10.80 -12.92 -39.84
CA ALA A 237 12.06 -13.47 -40.34
C ALA A 237 11.95 -14.94 -40.75
N GLU A 238 11.06 -15.71 -40.11
CA GLU A 238 10.88 -17.14 -40.35
C GLU A 238 9.76 -17.47 -41.35
N LEU A 239 8.74 -16.62 -41.46
CA LEU A 239 7.57 -16.86 -42.30
C LEU A 239 7.66 -16.14 -43.68
N PRO A 240 7.04 -16.68 -44.73
CA PRO A 240 6.97 -16.03 -46.04
C PRO A 240 6.30 -14.65 -45.96
N CYS A 241 6.76 -13.72 -46.80
CA CYS A 241 6.22 -12.36 -46.87
C CYS A 241 4.69 -12.40 -47.14
N GLY A 242 3.89 -11.84 -46.23
CA GLY A 242 2.42 -11.83 -46.29
C GLY A 242 1.71 -12.88 -45.43
N ALA A 243 2.42 -13.81 -44.78
CA ALA A 243 1.83 -14.81 -43.87
C ALA A 243 1.56 -14.27 -42.44
N TYR A 244 2.01 -13.04 -42.15
CA TYR A 244 1.92 -12.43 -40.83
C TYR A 244 0.89 -11.29 -40.83
N VAL A 245 -0.18 -11.42 -40.05
CA VAL A 245 -1.32 -10.46 -40.01
C VAL A 245 -1.56 -9.91 -38.59
N ASP A 246 -0.74 -10.31 -37.62
CA ASP A 246 -0.99 -10.04 -36.22
C ASP A 246 -0.11 -8.89 -35.69
N HIS A 247 -0.70 -7.73 -35.45
CA HIS A 247 0.04 -6.57 -34.93
C HIS A 247 0.39 -6.69 -33.43
N GLU A 248 -0.23 -7.62 -32.70
CA GLU A 248 0.00 -7.77 -31.25
C GLU A 248 1.35 -8.42 -30.94
N ALA A 249 1.81 -9.37 -31.77
CA ALA A 249 3.10 -10.02 -31.59
C ALA A 249 4.30 -9.07 -31.79
N ASP A 250 4.10 -7.88 -32.36
CA ASP A 250 5.12 -6.82 -32.40
C ASP A 250 5.34 -6.14 -31.04
N SER A 251 4.41 -6.30 -30.10
CA SER A 251 4.54 -5.78 -28.73
C SER A 251 5.19 -6.77 -27.76
N LEU A 252 5.25 -8.05 -28.15
CA LEU A 252 5.78 -9.13 -27.34
C LEU A 252 7.26 -9.33 -27.64
N CYS A 253 8.06 -9.52 -26.60
CA CYS A 253 9.49 -9.77 -26.72
C CYS A 253 9.74 -11.29 -26.69
N SER A 254 10.28 -11.86 -27.76
CA SER A 254 10.39 -13.31 -27.91
C SER A 254 11.41 -13.95 -26.97
N ALA A 255 12.48 -13.22 -26.68
CA ALA A 255 13.55 -13.65 -25.78
C ALA A 255 13.34 -13.23 -24.31
N CYS A 256 12.41 -12.31 -24.05
CA CYS A 256 12.00 -11.92 -22.70
C CYS A 256 10.49 -11.75 -22.70
N PRO A 257 9.71 -12.84 -22.51
CA PRO A 257 8.33 -12.69 -22.12
C PRO A 257 8.37 -12.12 -20.69
N GLY A 258 8.53 -10.81 -20.56
CA GLY A 258 7.98 -10.12 -19.40
C GLY A 258 6.57 -10.64 -19.32
N PHE A 259 6.29 -11.39 -18.24
CA PHE A 259 5.19 -12.34 -18.26
C PHE A 259 3.93 -11.63 -18.75
N VAL A 260 3.22 -12.20 -19.71
CA VAL A 260 2.00 -11.56 -20.22
C VAL A 260 0.84 -12.13 -19.41
N CYS A 261 -0.17 -11.31 -19.14
CA CYS A 261 -1.38 -11.72 -18.45
C CYS A 261 -1.93 -13.00 -19.06
N ALA A 262 -2.03 -14.07 -18.28
CA ALA A 262 -2.60 -15.32 -18.77
C ALA A 262 -4.09 -15.19 -19.14
N GLN A 263 -4.79 -14.16 -18.64
CA GLN A 263 -6.20 -13.92 -18.89
C GLN A 263 -6.40 -12.96 -20.07
N CYS A 264 -5.85 -11.75 -20.02
CA CYS A 264 -6.07 -10.76 -21.08
C CYS A 264 -5.06 -10.81 -22.22
N SER A 265 -3.92 -11.51 -22.08
CA SER A 265 -2.84 -11.59 -23.08
C SER A 265 -2.25 -10.25 -23.58
N GLU A 266 -2.70 -9.12 -23.06
CA GLU A 266 -2.30 -7.79 -23.52
C GLU A 266 -1.35 -7.05 -22.57
N LYS A 267 -1.43 -7.36 -21.27
CA LYS A 267 -0.78 -6.56 -20.22
C LYS A 267 0.31 -7.36 -19.51
N PRO A 268 1.38 -6.71 -19.03
CA PRO A 268 2.38 -7.38 -18.20
C PRO A 268 1.76 -7.98 -16.92
N ALA A 269 2.28 -9.14 -16.54
CA ALA A 269 2.02 -9.93 -15.35
C ALA A 269 3.31 -10.10 -14.54
N SER A 270 3.15 -10.43 -13.27
CA SER A 270 4.26 -10.55 -12.33
C SER A 270 5.00 -11.89 -12.40
N ALA A 271 4.38 -12.93 -12.99
CA ALA A 271 4.92 -14.29 -13.09
C ALA A 271 4.38 -15.00 -14.34
N ALA A 272 5.06 -16.06 -14.81
CA ALA A 272 4.58 -16.87 -15.94
C ALA A 272 3.25 -17.52 -15.56
N GLY A 273 2.24 -17.39 -16.42
CA GLY A 273 0.88 -17.83 -16.10
C GLY A 273 0.16 -16.91 -15.10
N GLY A 274 0.76 -15.79 -14.69
CA GLY A 274 0.16 -14.82 -13.79
C GLY A 274 -0.83 -13.90 -14.51
N VAL A 275 -1.77 -13.36 -13.75
CA VAL A 275 -2.74 -12.36 -14.22
C VAL A 275 -2.17 -10.95 -14.06
N CYS A 276 -2.47 -10.04 -14.98
CA CYS A 276 -2.10 -8.64 -14.84
C CYS A 276 -2.94 -7.97 -13.75
N ARG A 277 -2.58 -6.73 -13.39
CA ARG A 277 -3.28 -5.96 -12.36
C ARG A 277 -4.75 -5.67 -12.67
N VAL A 278 -5.14 -5.67 -13.95
CA VAL A 278 -6.56 -5.51 -14.33
C VAL A 278 -7.34 -6.77 -13.96
N CYS A 279 -6.75 -7.92 -14.26
CA CYS A 279 -7.34 -9.23 -14.04
C CYS A 279 -7.21 -9.74 -12.59
N ALA A 280 -6.18 -9.31 -11.87
CA ALA A 280 -5.93 -9.60 -10.45
C ALA A 280 -5.33 -8.37 -9.76
N PRO A 281 -6.15 -7.41 -9.29
CA PRO A 281 -5.65 -6.21 -8.66
C PRO A 281 -4.82 -6.54 -7.41
N LEU A 282 -3.65 -5.93 -7.34
CA LEU A 282 -2.77 -6.00 -6.18
C LEU A 282 -3.19 -4.92 -5.17
N PRO A 283 -3.01 -5.14 -3.86
CA PRO A 283 -3.18 -4.10 -2.86
C PRO A 283 -2.31 -2.89 -3.19
N LEU A 284 -2.94 -1.72 -3.28
CA LEU A 284 -2.25 -0.47 -3.56
C LEU A 284 -1.61 0.06 -2.26
N LEU A 285 -0.30 0.27 -2.26
CA LEU A 285 0.40 0.86 -1.13
C LEU A 285 0.35 2.38 -1.25
N THR A 286 -0.67 2.97 -0.64
CA THR A 286 -0.74 4.43 -0.41
C THR A 286 0.44 4.92 0.41
N ASP A 287 0.64 6.24 0.48
CA ASP A 287 1.71 6.84 1.30
C ASP A 287 1.76 6.27 2.73
N ASP A 288 0.63 6.18 3.41
CA ASP A 288 0.56 5.67 4.78
C ASP A 288 0.76 4.17 4.89
N LEU A 289 0.22 3.38 3.96
CA LEU A 289 0.46 1.94 3.93
C LEU A 289 1.93 1.65 3.63
N ALA A 290 2.53 2.38 2.69
CA ALA A 290 3.95 2.26 2.39
C ALA A 290 4.81 2.60 3.62
N ARG A 291 4.44 3.65 4.39
CA ARG A 291 5.11 3.98 5.67
C ARG A 291 4.89 2.93 6.74
N ALA A 292 3.67 2.40 6.87
CA ALA A 292 3.32 1.36 7.84
C ALA A 292 4.08 0.06 7.54
N LEU A 293 4.06 -0.38 6.28
CA LEU A 293 4.83 -1.51 5.78
C LEU A 293 6.33 -1.29 6.02
N MET A 294 6.86 -0.10 5.72
CA MET A 294 8.25 0.23 5.98
C MET A 294 8.61 0.11 7.47
N ASN A 295 7.74 0.58 8.37
CA ASN A 295 7.92 0.41 9.81
C ASN A 295 7.93 -1.06 10.21
N GLU A 296 6.98 -1.85 9.72
CA GLU A 296 6.90 -3.29 9.99
C GLU A 296 8.18 -4.01 9.53
N GLN A 297 8.65 -3.73 8.33
CA GLN A 297 9.87 -4.33 7.78
C GLN A 297 11.12 -3.91 8.57
N LEU A 298 11.19 -2.65 9.03
CA LEU A 298 12.27 -2.20 9.93
C LEU A 298 12.21 -2.88 11.30
N ILE A 299 11.03 -3.18 11.83
CA ILE A 299 10.86 -3.96 13.07
C ILE A 299 11.40 -5.38 12.87
N LYS A 300 11.08 -6.01 11.74
CA LYS A 300 11.63 -7.34 11.39
C LYS A 300 13.16 -7.30 11.29
N LEU A 301 13.69 -6.31 10.58
CA LEU A 301 15.14 -6.13 10.39
C LEU A 301 15.87 -5.86 11.72
N SER A 302 15.27 -5.06 12.60
CA SER A 302 15.76 -4.78 13.96
C SER A 302 15.95 -6.06 14.77
N ARG A 303 14.99 -7.00 14.69
CA ARG A 303 15.08 -8.30 15.36
C ARG A 303 16.20 -9.16 14.78
N ILE A 304 16.37 -9.17 13.45
CA ILE A 304 17.40 -9.96 12.75
C ILE A 304 18.80 -9.45 13.08
N LYS A 305 19.06 -8.14 12.95
CA LYS A 305 20.39 -7.55 13.24
C LYS A 305 20.67 -7.36 14.73
N LYS A 306 19.66 -7.53 15.60
CA LYS A 306 19.70 -7.18 17.04
C LYS A 306 20.05 -5.71 17.28
N GLU A 307 19.58 -4.84 16.39
CA GLU A 307 19.86 -3.41 16.39
C GLU A 307 18.59 -2.64 16.72
N PRO A 308 18.64 -1.61 17.57
CA PRO A 308 17.43 -0.88 17.94
C PRO A 308 16.87 -0.10 16.75
N LEU A 309 15.54 -0.02 16.61
CA LEU A 309 14.86 0.71 15.53
C LEU A 309 15.40 2.13 15.28
N ARG A 310 15.76 2.83 16.37
CA ARG A 310 16.34 4.18 16.31
C ARG A 310 17.65 4.26 15.51
N ALA A 311 18.40 3.16 15.38
CA ALA A 311 19.61 3.08 14.56
C ALA A 311 19.30 2.78 13.08
N LEU A 312 18.20 2.07 12.81
CA LEU A 312 17.80 1.71 11.44
C LEU A 312 17.06 2.85 10.73
N HIS A 313 16.25 3.63 11.44
CA HIS A 313 15.46 4.72 10.85
C HIS A 313 16.29 5.77 10.10
N PRO A 314 17.43 6.26 10.63
CA PRO A 314 18.29 7.19 9.89
C PRO A 314 18.85 6.59 8.60
N GLN A 315 19.12 5.28 8.55
CA GLN A 315 19.62 4.61 7.36
C GLN A 315 18.54 4.51 6.29
N ALA A 316 17.32 4.13 6.68
CA ALA A 316 16.16 4.17 5.79
C ALA A 316 15.94 5.59 5.23
N ASN A 317 15.96 6.62 6.09
CA ASN A 317 15.82 8.00 5.65
C ASN A 317 16.93 8.43 4.68
N ARG A 318 18.18 7.99 4.93
CA ARG A 318 19.34 8.28 4.07
C ARG A 318 19.18 7.70 2.67
N VAL A 319 18.79 6.42 2.53
CA VAL A 319 18.61 5.81 1.21
C VAL A 319 17.45 6.42 0.43
N MET A 320 16.44 6.94 1.15
CA MET A 320 15.33 7.70 0.54
C MET A 320 15.72 9.14 0.17
N GLY A 321 16.88 9.65 0.64
CA GLY A 321 17.28 11.04 0.44
C GLY A 321 16.45 12.04 1.22
N VAL A 322 15.89 11.66 2.38
CA VAL A 322 15.07 12.55 3.22
C VAL A 322 15.63 12.72 4.62
N ARG A 323 15.30 13.83 5.27
CA ARG A 323 15.72 14.07 6.67
C ARG A 323 14.81 13.31 7.62
N ARG A 324 13.49 13.45 7.44
CA ARG A 324 12.48 12.76 8.25
C ARG A 324 11.57 11.96 7.35
N ARG A 325 11.10 10.81 7.86
CA ARG A 325 10.33 9.89 7.03
C ARG A 325 9.06 10.53 6.48
N TYR A 326 8.28 11.23 7.30
CA TYR A 326 7.02 11.86 6.89
C TYR A 326 7.17 12.90 5.76
N GLU A 327 8.40 13.31 5.45
CA GLU A 327 8.71 14.21 4.32
C GLU A 327 8.92 13.44 3.01
N ALA A 328 9.06 12.11 3.07
CA ALA A 328 9.26 11.27 1.90
C ALA A 328 8.04 11.27 0.99
N SER A 329 8.25 11.54 -0.29
CA SER A 329 7.29 11.28 -1.34
C SER A 329 7.11 9.78 -1.56
N LEU A 330 6.07 9.42 -2.29
CA LEU A 330 5.78 8.03 -2.61
C LEU A 330 6.92 7.34 -3.40
N PRO A 331 7.54 7.96 -4.43
CA PRO A 331 8.75 7.42 -5.05
C PRO A 331 9.92 7.21 -4.08
N GLN A 332 10.10 8.11 -3.11
CA GLN A 332 11.14 7.95 -2.10
C GLN A 332 10.83 6.77 -1.17
N LEU A 333 9.57 6.59 -0.78
CA LEU A 333 9.14 5.42 0.00
C LEU A 333 9.38 4.11 -0.75
N ALA A 334 9.16 4.07 -2.06
CA ALA A 334 9.49 2.92 -2.90
C ALA A 334 10.97 2.56 -2.83
N VAL A 335 11.86 3.55 -2.96
CA VAL A 335 13.32 3.36 -2.82
C VAL A 335 13.65 2.81 -1.43
N GLY A 336 13.08 3.41 -0.37
CA GLY A 336 13.31 2.96 0.99
C GLY A 336 12.86 1.52 1.24
N LEU A 337 11.67 1.15 0.78
CA LEU A 337 11.13 -0.20 0.91
C LEU A 337 12.00 -1.23 0.17
N ALA A 338 12.40 -0.93 -1.07
CA ALA A 338 13.27 -1.80 -1.86
C ALA A 338 14.61 -2.09 -1.14
N HIS A 339 15.24 -1.08 -0.57
CA HIS A 339 16.46 -1.24 0.21
C HIS A 339 16.24 -2.04 1.50
N ILE A 340 15.15 -1.80 2.22
CA ILE A 340 14.85 -2.53 3.46
C ILE A 340 14.59 -4.00 3.17
N GLU A 341 13.88 -4.32 2.09
CA GLU A 341 13.70 -5.69 1.65
C GLU A 341 15.03 -6.35 1.25
N GLN A 342 15.91 -5.62 0.57
CA GLN A 342 17.27 -6.08 0.28
C GLN A 342 18.04 -6.38 1.57
N TRP A 343 17.95 -5.52 2.58
CA TRP A 343 18.55 -5.75 3.89
C TRP A 343 17.92 -6.92 4.66
N LEU A 344 16.64 -7.21 4.44
CA LEU A 344 16.01 -8.39 5.02
C LEU A 344 16.48 -9.68 4.34
N ALA A 345 16.67 -9.64 3.02
CA ALA A 345 17.16 -10.77 2.24
C ALA A 345 18.66 -11.04 2.50
N ASP A 346 19.47 -9.98 2.58
CA ASP A 346 20.88 -10.04 2.94
C ASP A 346 21.20 -8.97 4.01
N PRO A 347 21.10 -9.32 5.30
CA PRO A 347 21.34 -8.38 6.40
C PRO A 347 22.77 -7.82 6.45
N GLU A 348 23.73 -8.42 5.76
CA GLU A 348 25.11 -7.93 5.71
C GLU A 348 25.28 -6.76 4.73
N THR A 349 24.37 -6.59 3.77
CA THR A 349 24.34 -5.40 2.90
C THR A 349 23.97 -4.12 3.66
N LEU A 350 23.30 -4.24 4.81
CA LEU A 350 23.05 -3.12 5.70
C LEU A 350 24.33 -2.73 6.46
N GLN A 351 25.05 -1.75 5.92
CA GLN A 351 26.21 -1.17 6.58
C GLN A 351 25.78 -0.17 7.66
N LEU A 352 25.47 -0.68 8.86
CA LEU A 352 25.25 0.16 10.04
C LEU A 352 26.54 0.76 10.61
N LYS A 353 27.70 0.30 10.14
CA LYS A 353 28.99 0.77 10.64
C LYS A 353 29.00 2.28 10.57
N VAL A 354 29.09 2.89 11.74
CA VAL A 354 29.45 4.30 11.89
C VAL A 354 30.68 4.49 11.02
N ARG A 355 30.56 5.26 9.93
CA ARG A 355 31.66 5.53 9.02
C ARG A 355 32.83 6.02 9.87
N THR A 356 33.94 5.27 9.83
CA THR A 356 35.18 5.79 10.38
C THR A 356 35.68 6.78 9.35
N LEU A 357 35.66 8.06 9.72
CA LEU A 357 36.23 9.12 8.89
C LEU A 357 37.74 9.07 9.01
N ALA A 358 38.43 9.17 7.89
CA ALA A 358 39.88 9.28 7.89
C ALA A 358 40.33 10.64 8.48
N VAL A 359 41.59 10.73 8.92
CA VAL A 359 42.09 11.92 9.65
C VAL A 359 42.07 13.17 8.77
N ASP A 360 42.33 13.00 7.48
CA ASP A 360 42.22 14.01 6.43
C ASP A 360 40.76 14.45 6.24
N GLU A 361 39.81 13.52 6.16
CA GLU A 361 38.38 13.85 6.07
C GLU A 361 37.91 14.69 7.27
N ILE A 362 38.27 14.29 8.50
CA ILE A 362 37.93 15.04 9.73
C ILE A 362 38.49 16.47 9.69
N SER A 363 39.67 16.65 9.09
CA SER A 363 40.32 17.95 8.99
C SER A 363 39.61 18.90 8.03
N THR A 364 38.83 18.39 7.07
CA THR A 364 38.06 19.18 6.10
C THR A 364 36.68 19.62 6.59
N LEU A 365 36.16 19.00 7.67
CA LEU A 365 34.83 19.31 8.20
C LEU A 365 34.80 20.64 8.96
N GLY A 366 33.74 21.42 8.75
CA GLY A 366 33.45 22.63 9.52
C GLY A 366 32.81 22.34 10.88
N ALA A 367 32.76 23.34 11.77
CA ALA A 367 32.22 23.19 13.13
C ALA A 367 30.81 22.55 13.20
N GLY A 368 29.91 22.91 12.28
CA GLY A 368 28.55 22.37 12.23
C GLY A 368 28.51 20.88 11.91
N GLU A 369 29.31 20.45 10.92
CA GLU A 369 29.44 19.06 10.49
C GLU A 369 30.10 18.22 11.59
N LEU A 370 31.16 18.72 12.22
CA LEU A 370 31.82 18.04 13.34
C LEU A 370 30.85 17.79 14.51
N ARG A 371 30.02 18.78 14.88
CA ARG A 371 29.01 18.60 15.93
C ARG A 371 27.97 17.54 15.55
N ALA A 372 27.54 17.52 14.29
CA ALA A 372 26.61 16.51 13.78
C ALA A 372 27.24 15.11 13.80
N GLU A 373 28.51 14.97 13.39
CA GLU A 373 29.24 13.71 13.39
C GLU A 373 29.47 13.17 14.82
N ILE A 374 29.81 14.03 15.78
CA ILE A 374 29.89 13.63 17.20
C ILE A 374 28.51 13.19 17.69
N ALA A 375 27.46 13.98 17.46
CA ALA A 375 26.11 13.66 17.90
C ALA A 375 25.62 12.30 17.35
N ALA A 376 25.91 12.01 16.09
CA ALA A 376 25.58 10.75 15.45
C ALA A 376 26.29 9.53 16.09
N ARG A 377 27.43 9.75 16.75
CA ARG A 377 28.24 8.69 17.39
C ARG A 377 27.94 8.45 18.85
N VAL A 378 27.28 9.39 19.54
CA VAL A 378 26.93 9.23 20.97
C VAL A 378 26.06 8.00 21.17
N GLY A 379 25.02 7.80 20.37
CA GLY A 379 24.10 6.65 20.49
C GLY A 379 24.79 5.29 20.34
N PRO A 380 25.52 5.04 19.24
CA PRO A 380 26.35 3.85 19.06
C PRO A 380 27.35 3.64 20.20
N LEU A 381 27.99 4.71 20.67
CA LEU A 381 28.96 4.60 21.76
C LEU A 381 28.29 4.22 23.07
N CYS A 382 27.14 4.81 23.41
CA CYS A 382 26.33 4.43 24.59
C CYS A 382 25.99 2.94 24.58
N ALA A 383 25.58 2.41 23.43
CA ALA A 383 25.28 0.99 23.28
C ALA A 383 26.53 0.13 23.48
N ALA A 384 27.67 0.55 22.94
CA ALA A 384 28.94 -0.18 23.05
C ALA A 384 29.52 -0.21 24.47
N VAL A 385 29.37 0.87 25.25
CA VAL A 385 29.93 0.98 26.61
C VAL A 385 28.91 0.72 27.73
N GLY A 386 27.62 0.59 27.40
CA GLY A 386 26.57 0.34 28.38
C GLY A 386 26.26 1.53 29.30
N LEU A 387 26.45 2.77 28.84
CA LEU A 387 26.22 3.99 29.63
C LEU A 387 25.11 4.88 29.06
N PRO A 388 24.39 5.64 29.91
CA PRO A 388 23.43 6.64 29.45
C PRO A 388 24.09 7.76 28.60
N PRO A 389 23.36 8.37 27.65
CA PRO A 389 23.88 9.44 26.78
C PRO A 389 24.53 10.62 27.51
N MET A 390 24.01 10.99 28.68
CA MET A 390 24.54 12.09 29.47
C MET A 390 25.98 11.82 29.94
N HIS A 391 26.29 10.60 30.42
CA HIS A 391 27.65 10.24 30.85
C HIS A 391 28.63 10.21 29.67
N VAL A 392 28.20 9.65 28.54
CA VAL A 392 29.00 9.65 27.31
C VAL A 392 29.29 11.07 26.83
N GLN A 393 28.29 11.95 26.88
CA GLN A 393 28.44 13.35 26.47
C GLN A 393 29.37 14.14 27.39
N ILE A 394 29.27 13.96 28.71
CA ILE A 394 30.22 14.57 29.68
C ILE A 394 31.64 14.15 29.33
N ARG A 395 31.86 12.85 29.13
CA ARG A 395 33.20 12.34 28.83
C ARG A 395 33.78 12.87 27.51
N ILE A 396 32.93 13.02 26.49
CA ILE A 396 33.34 13.66 25.22
C ILE A 396 33.72 15.13 25.48
N ASN A 397 32.96 15.86 26.30
CA ASN A 397 33.25 17.24 26.64
C ASN A 397 34.58 17.37 27.43
N ASP A 398 34.85 16.46 28.35
CA ASP A 398 36.11 16.43 29.13
C ASP A 398 37.33 16.28 28.21
N VAL A 399 37.26 15.37 27.23
CA VAL A 399 38.33 15.17 26.24
C VAL A 399 38.55 16.42 25.37
N MET A 400 37.49 17.16 25.08
CA MET A 400 37.57 18.42 24.35
C MET A 400 38.04 19.59 25.23
N GLY A 401 38.12 19.42 26.55
CA GLY A 401 38.48 20.46 27.51
C GLY A 401 37.44 21.58 27.62
N VAL A 402 36.15 21.26 27.43
CA VAL A 402 35.05 22.24 27.45
C VAL A 402 33.92 21.82 28.38
N ARG A 403 33.12 22.78 28.84
CA ARG A 403 31.91 22.48 29.66
C ARG A 403 30.81 21.86 28.82
N SER A 404 30.59 22.39 27.63
CA SER A 404 29.61 21.88 26.68
C SER A 404 30.17 21.85 25.27
N ARG A 405 29.64 20.95 24.43
CA ARG A 405 29.97 20.89 23.00
C ARG A 405 29.63 22.19 22.24
N ALA A 406 28.75 23.03 22.78
CA ALA A 406 28.44 24.34 22.19
C ALA A 406 29.61 25.32 22.33
N ASP A 407 30.43 25.15 23.37
CA ASP A 407 31.58 26.01 23.69
C ASP A 407 32.86 25.58 22.95
N ALA A 408 32.86 24.40 22.31
CA ALA A 408 34.02 23.87 21.60
C ALA A 408 34.28 24.61 20.27
N ASP A 409 35.54 24.97 20.06
CA ASP A 409 36.06 25.37 18.75
C ASP A 409 36.24 24.17 17.80
N GLU A 410 36.67 24.40 16.56
CA GLU A 410 36.81 23.32 15.58
C GLU A 410 37.86 22.28 15.95
N GLU A 411 39.00 22.67 16.54
CA GLU A 411 40.06 21.71 16.86
C GLU A 411 39.68 20.85 18.07
N GLN A 412 39.01 21.45 19.05
CA GLN A 412 38.38 20.73 20.15
C GLN A 412 37.35 19.73 19.62
N LEU A 413 36.47 20.14 18.69
CA LEU A 413 35.51 19.24 18.06
C LEU A 413 36.18 18.10 17.28
N ARG A 414 37.25 18.36 16.52
CA ARG A 414 38.04 17.32 15.84
C ARG A 414 38.64 16.33 16.83
N THR A 415 39.18 16.83 17.94
CA THR A 415 39.71 16.01 19.04
C THR A 415 38.63 15.11 19.64
N GLY A 416 37.45 15.68 19.97
CA GLY A 416 36.31 14.92 20.46
C GLY A 416 35.82 13.85 19.48
N LEU A 417 35.78 14.16 18.18
CA LEU A 417 35.37 13.21 17.14
C LEU A 417 36.37 12.05 16.97
N ARG A 418 37.68 12.34 16.90
CA ARG A 418 38.75 11.32 16.81
C ARG A 418 38.69 10.39 18.02
N GLN A 419 38.56 10.94 19.23
CA GLN A 419 38.47 10.11 20.44
C GLN A 419 37.20 9.26 20.48
N THR A 420 36.07 9.83 20.05
CA THR A 420 34.81 9.08 19.96
C THR A 420 34.92 7.92 18.97
N GLN A 421 35.61 8.10 17.84
CA GLN A 421 35.90 7.01 16.90
C GLN A 421 36.82 5.95 17.52
N ALA A 422 37.87 6.35 18.24
CA ALA A 422 38.76 5.43 18.93
C ALA A 422 38.01 4.59 19.97
N TRP A 423 37.09 5.19 20.73
CA TRP A 423 36.25 4.46 21.69
C TRP A 423 35.26 3.51 21.00
N LEU A 424 34.72 3.87 19.84
CA LEU A 424 33.86 2.95 19.08
C LEU A 424 34.64 1.76 18.52
N GLN A 425 35.90 1.95 18.13
CA GLN A 425 36.78 0.88 17.67
C GLN A 425 37.26 -0.02 18.82
N SER A 426 37.47 0.56 20.00
CA SER A 426 37.90 -0.16 21.21
C SER A 426 37.10 0.33 22.42
N PRO A 427 35.88 -0.19 22.67
CA PRO A 427 35.03 0.25 23.78
C PRO A 427 35.69 0.11 25.16
N ARG A 428 36.62 -0.83 25.32
CA ARG A 428 37.42 -0.99 26.55
C ARG A 428 38.30 0.22 26.87
N SER A 429 38.73 0.97 25.85
CA SER A 429 39.55 2.18 26.05
C SER A 429 38.76 3.35 26.63
N TYR A 430 37.42 3.28 26.65
CA TYR A 430 36.57 4.30 27.25
C TYR A 430 36.81 4.47 28.76
N THR A 431 37.01 3.35 29.48
CA THR A 431 37.17 3.34 30.94
C THR A 431 38.60 3.53 31.43
N THR A 432 39.61 3.36 30.56
CA THR A 432 41.02 3.37 30.98
C THR A 432 41.62 4.77 31.14
N ALA A 433 40.96 5.80 30.61
CA ALA A 433 41.50 7.16 30.58
C ALA A 433 41.44 7.91 31.94
N ASP A 434 40.81 7.35 32.98
CA ASP A 434 40.66 8.01 34.30
C ASP A 434 41.72 7.64 35.36
N LYS A 435 42.79 6.92 34.97
CA LYS A 435 43.85 6.52 35.91
C LYS A 435 45.18 7.27 35.71
N GLY A 436 45.17 8.36 34.95
CA GLY A 436 46.35 9.16 34.61
C GLY A 436 46.42 10.47 35.37
#